data_AF-A0A1G9RAD1-F1
#
_entry.id   AF-A0A1G9RAD1-F1
#
_cell.length_a   1.000
_cell.length_b   1.000
_cell.length_c   1.000
_cell.angle_alpha   90.00
_cell.angle_beta   90.00
_cell.angle_gamma   90.00
#
_symmetry.space_group_name_H-M   'P 1'
#
loop_
_entity.id
_entity.type
_entity.pdbx_description
1 polymer ?
#
loop_
_entity_poly.entity_id
_entity_poly.type
_entity_poly.pdbx_seq_one_letter_code
_entity_poly.pdbx_strand_id
1 'polypeptide(L)'
;MYEIAHRVLMLRTDPPRDVVATIGVPYEEPTGEWSCPYRIDGLDGWEHERKVTGFDSLEAIELAMVMVRAALAGSHEAREGLLSWDELPSGQRARTVYVTVDSVRDIAYVAMKHEMVPGEAIRQVEADNVLLDYADSGELLGLELLNASTVLPPELRL
;
A
#
# COMPACT_ATOMS: atom_id res chain seq x y z
N MET A 1 15.81 0.79 9.17
CA MET A 1 14.67 -0.03 8.75
C MET A 1 14.64 -0.12 7.22
N TYR A 2 14.40 -1.30 6.63
CA TYR A 2 13.97 -1.40 5.22
C TYR A 2 12.45 -1.19 5.18
N GLU A 3 11.96 -0.33 4.29
CA GLU A 3 10.55 0.08 4.25
C GLU A 3 9.76 -0.73 3.21
N ILE A 4 8.54 -1.13 3.55
CA ILE A 4 7.60 -1.76 2.59
C ILE A 4 6.41 -0.86 2.25
N ALA A 5 6.11 0.11 3.12
CA ALA A 5 5.06 1.09 2.89
C ALA A 5 5.35 2.37 3.66
N HIS A 6 4.95 3.51 3.10
CA HIS A 6 4.84 4.75 3.84
C HIS A 6 3.61 5.53 3.38
N ARG A 7 3.17 6.48 4.21
CA ARG A 7 2.08 7.40 3.90
C ARG A 7 2.35 8.76 4.51
N VAL A 8 2.13 9.80 3.70
CA VAL A 8 2.26 11.20 4.12
C VAL A 8 0.87 11.76 4.42
N LEU A 9 0.72 12.44 5.55
CA LEU A 9 -0.44 13.24 5.93
C LEU A 9 0.00 14.69 6.06
N MET A 10 -0.89 15.62 5.73
CA MET A 10 -0.64 17.04 5.94
C MET A 10 -1.12 17.46 7.33
N LEU A 11 -0.24 18.06 8.11
CA LEU A 11 -0.55 18.73 9.37
C LEU A 11 -0.76 20.24 9.11
N ARG A 12 -1.99 20.71 9.31
CA ARG A 12 -2.46 22.08 9.04
C ARG A 12 -2.00 23.08 10.11
N THR A 13 -0.69 23.23 10.24
CA THR A 13 -0.03 24.26 11.03
C THR A 13 0.36 25.46 10.14
N ASP A 14 0.87 26.52 10.74
CA ASP A 14 1.45 27.67 10.02
C ASP A 14 2.95 27.78 10.36
N PRO A 15 3.88 27.39 9.44
CA PRO A 15 3.63 26.82 8.12
C PRO A 15 3.17 25.35 8.17
N PRO A 16 2.46 24.82 7.14
CA PRO A 16 2.07 23.41 7.07
C PRO A 16 3.27 22.47 7.12
N ARG A 17 3.07 21.28 7.68
CA ARG A 17 4.11 20.25 7.83
C ARG A 17 3.62 18.87 7.40
N ASP A 18 4.55 18.01 7.05
CA ASP A 18 4.26 16.62 6.73
C ASP A 18 4.36 15.74 7.98
N VAL A 19 3.41 14.80 8.09
CA VAL A 19 3.46 13.67 9.02
C VAL A 19 3.63 12.40 8.21
N VAL A 20 4.74 11.68 8.40
CA VAL A 20 5.09 10.51 7.60
C VAL A 20 4.98 9.27 8.45
N ALA A 21 4.04 8.39 8.13
CA ALA A 21 3.90 7.07 8.74
C ALA A 21 4.55 6.01 7.86
N THR A 22 5.49 5.26 8.41
CA THR A 22 6.27 4.23 7.71
C THR A 22 6.09 2.86 8.37
N ILE A 23 5.96 1.82 7.55
CA ILE A 23 5.97 0.42 7.95
C ILE A 23 7.18 -0.26 7.30
N GLY A 24 7.96 -0.96 8.12
CA GLY A 24 9.13 -1.69 7.69
C GLY A 24 8.86 -3.13 7.28
N VAL A 25 9.88 -3.75 6.70
CA VAL A 25 9.91 -5.19 6.42
C VAL A 25 9.84 -5.94 7.76
N PRO A 26 8.86 -6.85 7.95
CA PRO A 26 8.82 -7.69 9.14
C PRO A 26 10.01 -8.68 9.14
N TYR A 27 10.48 -9.04 10.32
CA TYR A 27 11.59 -9.98 10.50
C TYR A 27 11.33 -10.94 11.65
N GLU A 28 11.83 -12.15 11.52
CA GLU A 28 11.79 -13.15 12.58
C GLU A 28 12.83 -12.80 13.66
N GLU A 29 12.40 -12.79 14.91
CA GLU A 29 13.22 -12.58 16.09
C GLU A 29 13.90 -13.90 16.50
N PRO A 30 15.00 -13.86 17.29
CA PRO A 30 15.63 -15.07 17.79
C PRO A 30 14.71 -15.99 18.63
N THR A 31 13.60 -15.45 19.13
CA THR A 31 12.56 -16.19 19.88
C THR A 31 11.58 -16.95 18.99
N GLY A 32 11.64 -16.78 17.66
CA GLY A 32 10.73 -17.37 16.67
C GLY A 32 9.46 -16.57 16.42
N GLU A 33 9.26 -15.47 17.15
CA GLU A 33 8.18 -14.52 16.90
C GLU A 33 8.56 -13.56 15.76
N TRP A 34 7.59 -12.87 15.18
CA TRP A 34 7.82 -11.92 14.10
C TRP A 34 7.62 -10.49 14.57
N SER A 35 8.62 -9.64 14.34
CA SER A 35 8.55 -8.22 14.63
C SER A 35 8.35 -7.41 13.36
N CYS A 36 7.45 -6.43 13.39
CA CYS A 36 7.29 -5.45 12.34
C CYS A 36 7.57 -4.05 12.88
N PRO A 37 8.62 -3.37 12.38
CA PRO A 37 8.95 -2.04 12.82
C PRO A 37 8.10 -0.98 12.09
N TYR A 38 7.79 0.11 12.76
CA TYR A 38 7.05 1.25 12.22
C TYR A 38 7.55 2.55 12.83
N ARG A 39 7.30 3.67 12.15
CA ARG A 39 7.68 5.03 12.62
C ARG A 39 6.65 6.04 12.16
N ILE A 40 6.45 7.10 12.94
CA ILE A 40 5.62 8.25 12.56
C ILE A 40 6.44 9.52 12.81
N ASP A 41 6.95 10.11 11.74
CA ASP A 41 7.73 11.35 11.79
C ASP A 41 6.82 12.57 11.67
N GLY A 42 7.16 13.68 12.34
CA GLY A 42 6.38 14.93 12.29
C GLY A 42 5.17 14.99 13.23
N LEU A 43 5.01 13.97 14.09
CA LEU A 43 3.96 13.90 15.10
C LEU A 43 4.58 13.87 16.50
N ASP A 44 4.29 14.88 17.32
CA ASP A 44 4.92 15.06 18.64
C ASP A 44 4.75 13.80 19.52
N GLY A 45 5.87 13.29 20.04
CA GLY A 45 5.92 12.09 20.88
C GLY A 45 5.92 10.75 20.13
N TRP A 46 5.84 10.77 18.80
CA TRP A 46 5.83 9.56 17.96
C TRP A 46 7.04 9.37 17.06
N GLU A 47 7.96 10.35 17.03
CA GLU A 47 9.14 10.43 16.14
C GLU A 47 10.29 9.45 16.47
N HIS A 48 9.94 8.22 16.85
CA HIS A 48 10.89 7.16 17.16
C HIS A 48 10.46 5.87 16.48
N GLU A 49 11.44 5.09 16.06
CA GLU A 49 11.17 3.72 15.58
C GLU A 49 10.57 2.89 16.72
N ARG A 50 9.46 2.23 16.42
CA ARG A 50 8.76 1.31 17.32
C ARG A 50 8.60 -0.02 16.59
N LYS A 51 8.26 -1.07 17.33
CA LYS A 51 7.89 -2.36 16.75
C LYS A 51 6.69 -2.96 17.46
N VAL A 52 5.97 -3.80 16.73
CA VAL A 52 5.03 -4.76 17.29
C VAL A 52 5.55 -6.16 17.01
N THR A 53 5.13 -7.11 17.84
CA THR A 53 5.49 -8.52 17.68
C THR A 53 4.21 -9.34 17.55
N GLY A 54 4.17 -10.23 16.56
CA GLY A 54 3.09 -11.16 16.28
C GLY A 54 3.62 -12.58 16.12
N PHE A 55 2.72 -13.54 15.97
CA PHE A 55 3.05 -14.95 15.79
C PHE A 55 3.70 -15.22 14.42
N ASP A 56 3.25 -14.50 13.39
CA ASP A 56 3.82 -14.59 12.04
C ASP A 56 4.02 -13.20 11.40
N SER A 57 4.62 -13.19 10.21
CA SER A 57 4.94 -11.97 9.47
C SER A 57 3.71 -11.15 9.08
N LEU A 58 2.58 -11.81 8.79
CA LEU A 58 1.35 -11.14 8.38
C LEU A 58 0.68 -10.47 9.57
N GLU A 59 0.55 -11.19 10.68
CA GLU A 59 0.02 -10.65 11.93
C GLU A 59 0.85 -9.45 12.41
N ALA A 60 2.18 -9.55 12.36
CA ALA A 60 3.06 -8.45 12.73
C ALA A 60 2.83 -7.20 11.86
N ILE A 61 2.61 -7.35 10.55
CA ILE A 61 2.25 -6.24 9.64
C ILE A 61 0.88 -5.67 10.01
N GLU A 62 -0.13 -6.51 10.21
CA GLU A 62 -1.49 -6.06 10.55
C GLU A 62 -1.51 -5.28 11.86
N LEU A 63 -0.80 -5.76 12.88
CA LEU A 63 -0.62 -5.07 14.14
C LEU A 63 0.09 -3.73 13.96
N ALA A 64 1.12 -3.65 13.12
CA ALA A 64 1.84 -2.40 12.85
C ALA A 64 0.89 -1.37 12.21
N MET A 65 0.07 -1.81 11.25
CA MET A 65 -0.95 -0.97 10.62
C MET A 65 -2.00 -0.50 11.63
N VAL A 66 -2.45 -1.37 12.54
CA VAL A 66 -3.40 -1.01 13.62
C VAL A 66 -2.77 0.02 14.56
N MET A 67 -1.52 -0.18 14.98
CA MET A 67 -0.81 0.74 15.87
C MET A 67 -0.64 2.11 15.23
N VAL A 68 -0.24 2.17 13.95
CA VAL A 68 -0.13 3.43 13.21
C VAL A 68 -1.47 4.15 13.13
N ARG A 69 -2.56 3.44 12.79
CA ARG A 69 -3.91 4.02 12.75
C ARG A 69 -4.34 4.55 14.12
N ALA A 70 -4.11 3.79 15.19
CA ALA A 70 -4.47 4.17 16.54
C ALA A 70 -3.65 5.39 17.02
N ALA A 71 -2.36 5.44 16.70
CA ALA A 71 -1.49 6.56 17.01
C ALA A 71 -1.95 7.85 16.33
N LEU A 72 -2.20 7.79 15.01
CA LEU A 72 -2.68 8.93 14.25
C LEU A 72 -4.05 9.41 14.77
N ALA A 73 -5.02 8.50 14.93
CA ALA A 73 -6.35 8.86 15.43
C ALA A 73 -6.37 9.34 16.89
N GLY A 74 -5.43 8.86 17.71
CA GLY A 74 -5.29 9.21 19.13
C GLY A 74 -4.48 10.47 19.40
N SER A 75 -3.82 11.03 18.37
CA SER A 75 -2.98 12.23 18.48
C SER A 75 -3.79 13.47 18.84
N HIS A 76 -3.10 14.48 19.42
CA HIS A 76 -3.74 15.76 19.71
C HIS A 76 -4.17 16.44 18.41
N GLU A 77 -3.31 16.40 17.39
CA GLU A 77 -3.47 16.98 16.08
C GLU A 77 -4.69 16.40 15.34
N ALA A 78 -4.94 15.08 15.44
CA ALA A 78 -6.17 14.48 14.91
C ALA A 78 -7.42 14.98 15.65
N ARG A 79 -7.36 15.10 16.99
CA ARG A 79 -8.49 15.57 17.80
C ARG A 79 -8.84 17.02 17.52
N GLU A 80 -7.85 17.84 17.22
CA GLU A 80 -8.01 19.24 16.79
C GLU A 80 -8.38 19.36 15.30
N GLY A 81 -8.50 18.26 14.56
CA GLY A 81 -8.84 18.27 13.13
C GLY A 81 -7.74 18.82 12.23
N LEU A 82 -6.49 18.85 12.70
CA LEU A 82 -5.35 19.42 12.00
C LEU A 82 -4.68 18.42 11.05
N LEU A 83 -4.86 17.12 11.28
CA LEU A 83 -4.40 16.09 10.35
C LEU A 83 -5.40 15.93 9.22
N SER A 84 -4.94 16.19 8.01
CA SER A 84 -5.71 15.89 6.81
C SER A 84 -5.00 14.91 5.92
N TRP A 85 -5.82 14.00 5.39
CA TRP A 85 -5.45 13.10 4.31
C TRP A 85 -5.39 13.81 2.96
N ASP A 86 -5.68 15.12 2.92
CA ASP A 86 -5.89 15.88 1.69
C ASP A 86 -4.72 15.71 0.74
N GLU A 87 -5.13 15.35 -0.48
CA GLU A 87 -4.34 14.92 -1.60
C GLU A 87 -3.22 15.92 -1.87
N LEU A 88 -1.98 15.44 -1.83
CA LEU A 88 -0.86 16.08 -2.51
C LEU A 88 -1.34 16.50 -3.91
N PRO A 89 -0.93 17.68 -4.43
CA PRO A 89 -1.21 18.01 -5.82
C PRO A 89 -0.79 16.81 -6.66
N SER A 90 -1.72 16.37 -7.51
CA SER A 90 -1.83 15.19 -8.40
C SER A 90 -0.58 14.59 -9.09
N GLY A 91 0.65 14.85 -8.65
CA GLY A 91 1.90 14.39 -9.25
C GLY A 91 2.61 13.24 -8.55
N GLN A 92 2.11 12.73 -7.41
CA GLN A 92 2.78 11.64 -6.69
C GLN A 92 1.82 10.74 -5.92
N ARG A 93 0.73 10.31 -6.58
CA ARG A 93 -0.04 9.16 -6.11
C ARG A 93 0.82 7.91 -6.25
N ALA A 94 1.32 7.37 -5.14
CA ALA A 94 1.92 6.04 -5.14
C ALA A 94 0.83 4.99 -5.47
N ARG A 95 0.82 4.59 -6.74
CA ARG A 95 0.15 3.44 -7.38
C ARG A 95 -1.38 3.43 -7.35
N THR A 96 -1.96 4.23 -8.24
CA THR A 96 -3.29 3.94 -8.82
C THR A 96 -3.12 2.74 -9.74
N VAL A 97 -3.76 1.62 -9.40
CA VAL A 97 -3.97 0.57 -10.40
C VAL A 97 -5.13 0.99 -11.31
N TYR A 98 -5.03 0.67 -12.58
CA TYR A 98 -6.04 0.96 -13.58
C TYR A 98 -6.74 -0.33 -13.94
N VAL A 99 -8.04 -0.39 -13.69
CA VAL A 99 -8.84 -1.59 -13.93
C VAL A 99 -9.62 -1.41 -15.22
N THR A 100 -9.47 -2.36 -16.14
CA THR A 100 -10.31 -2.47 -17.34
C THR A 100 -11.05 -3.80 -17.27
N VAL A 101 -12.38 -3.77 -17.41
CA VAL A 101 -13.22 -4.97 -17.34
C VAL A 101 -13.80 -5.28 -18.71
N ASP A 102 -13.63 -6.53 -19.17
CA ASP A 102 -14.36 -7.11 -20.29
C ASP A 102 -15.43 -8.06 -19.74
N SER A 103 -16.64 -7.54 -19.57
CA SER A 103 -17.77 -8.30 -19.04
C SER A 103 -18.30 -9.37 -20.01
N VAL A 104 -17.99 -9.26 -21.31
CA VAL A 104 -18.38 -10.27 -22.31
C VAL A 104 -17.52 -11.52 -22.17
N ARG A 105 -16.24 -11.34 -21.85
CA ARG A 105 -15.28 -12.43 -21.66
C ARG A 105 -15.08 -12.85 -20.20
N ASP A 106 -15.68 -12.11 -19.27
CA ASP A 106 -15.49 -12.26 -17.82
C ASP A 106 -14.02 -12.14 -17.39
N ILE A 107 -13.35 -11.10 -17.92
CA ILE A 107 -11.93 -10.83 -17.69
C ILE A 107 -11.76 -9.40 -17.13
N ALA A 108 -10.77 -9.22 -16.26
CA ALA A 108 -10.36 -7.89 -15.80
C ALA A 108 -8.85 -7.73 -15.88
N TYR A 109 -8.39 -6.62 -16.43
CA TYR A 109 -6.99 -6.24 -16.43
C TYR A 109 -6.73 -5.19 -15.36
N VAL A 110 -5.76 -5.44 -14.48
CA VAL A 110 -5.33 -4.51 -13.44
C VAL A 110 -3.91 -4.06 -13.79
N ALA A 111 -3.78 -2.86 -14.36
CA ALA A 111 -2.51 -2.28 -14.77
C ALA A 111 -1.88 -1.48 -13.62
N MET A 112 -0.56 -1.59 -13.44
CA MET A 112 0.21 -0.82 -12.45
C MET A 112 0.54 0.60 -12.94
N LYS A 113 0.24 0.90 -14.21
CA LYS A 113 0.41 2.20 -14.87
C LYS A 113 -0.76 2.54 -15.80
N HIS A 114 -0.94 3.84 -16.09
CA HIS A 114 -2.12 4.33 -16.82
C HIS A 114 -2.17 3.88 -18.28
N GLU A 115 -1.02 3.88 -18.96
CA GLU A 115 -0.92 3.57 -20.38
C GLU A 115 0.07 2.41 -20.56
N MET A 116 -0.48 1.24 -20.88
CA MET A 116 0.26 0.08 -21.35
C MET A 116 0.40 0.17 -22.88
N VAL A 117 1.62 0.13 -23.38
CA VAL A 117 1.90 0.12 -24.82
C VAL A 117 2.02 -1.34 -25.29
N PRO A 118 1.46 -1.71 -26.45
CA PRO A 118 1.63 -3.05 -27.00
C PRO A 118 3.12 -3.45 -27.10
N GLY A 119 3.46 -4.62 -26.58
CA GLY A 119 4.83 -5.15 -26.57
C GLY A 119 5.66 -4.80 -25.34
N GLU A 120 5.11 -4.08 -24.35
CA GLU A 120 5.81 -3.86 -23.07
C GLU A 120 5.77 -5.07 -22.14
N ALA A 121 4.68 -5.84 -22.17
CA ALA A 121 4.61 -7.15 -21.51
C ALA A 121 5.41 -8.16 -22.35
N ILE A 122 6.66 -8.37 -21.97
CA ILE A 122 7.62 -9.22 -22.69
C ILE A 122 7.64 -10.63 -22.10
N ARG A 123 7.27 -10.77 -20.83
CA ARG A 123 7.16 -12.06 -20.15
C ARG A 123 5.81 -12.17 -19.45
N GLN A 124 5.16 -13.31 -19.66
CA GLN A 124 3.91 -13.65 -18.99
C GLN A 124 4.10 -14.88 -18.10
N VAL A 125 3.47 -14.87 -16.93
CA VAL A 125 3.47 -16.01 -16.01
C VAL A 125 2.02 -16.32 -15.63
N GLU A 126 1.58 -17.53 -15.94
CA GLU A 126 0.27 -18.02 -15.54
C GLU A 126 0.33 -18.60 -14.12
N ALA A 127 -0.57 -18.14 -13.27
CA ALA A 127 -0.76 -18.62 -11.90
C ALA A 127 -2.26 -18.73 -11.62
N ASP A 128 -2.76 -19.97 -11.64
CA ASP A 128 -4.19 -20.29 -11.50
C ASP A 128 -5.05 -19.50 -12.51
N ASN A 129 -5.92 -18.62 -12.03
CA ASN A 129 -6.81 -17.80 -12.85
C ASN A 129 -6.24 -16.40 -13.10
N VAL A 130 -4.93 -16.22 -12.94
CA VAL A 130 -4.25 -14.92 -13.08
C VAL A 130 -3.08 -15.05 -14.04
N LEU A 131 -3.01 -14.16 -15.03
CA LEU A 131 -1.84 -13.97 -15.86
C LEU A 131 -1.09 -12.73 -15.40
N LEU A 132 0.18 -12.88 -15.03
CA LEU A 132 1.05 -11.80 -14.60
C LEU A 132 1.90 -11.31 -15.77
N ASP A 133 1.83 -10.02 -16.06
CA ASP A 133 2.59 -9.38 -17.14
C ASP A 133 3.82 -8.66 -16.59
N TYR A 134 5.00 -9.01 -17.11
CA TYR A 134 6.28 -8.43 -16.71
C TYR A 134 6.96 -7.71 -17.89
N ALA A 135 7.63 -6.61 -17.56
CA ALA A 135 8.58 -5.94 -18.44
C ALA A 135 9.86 -6.78 -18.62
N ASP A 136 10.68 -6.43 -19.62
CA ASP A 136 12.02 -7.01 -19.80
C ASP A 136 12.93 -6.81 -18.58
N SER A 137 12.74 -5.71 -17.85
CA SER A 137 13.43 -5.42 -16.59
C SER A 137 13.02 -6.34 -15.43
N GLY A 138 11.97 -7.15 -15.60
CA GLY A 138 11.37 -7.98 -14.55
C GLY A 138 10.36 -7.25 -13.64
N GLU A 139 10.04 -5.99 -13.94
CA GLU A 139 9.00 -5.24 -13.25
C GLU A 139 7.60 -5.79 -13.60
N LEU A 140 6.72 -5.95 -12.61
CA LEU A 140 5.32 -6.31 -12.83
C LEU A 140 4.56 -5.09 -13.39
N LEU A 141 4.04 -5.24 -14.61
CA LEU A 141 3.31 -4.18 -15.31
C LEU A 141 1.81 -4.25 -15.08
N GLY A 142 1.27 -5.46 -14.91
CA GLY A 142 -0.14 -5.68 -14.72
C GLY A 142 -0.48 -7.14 -14.51
N LEU A 143 -1.76 -7.41 -14.30
CA LEU A 143 -2.28 -8.76 -14.19
C LEU A 143 -3.66 -8.85 -14.84
N GLU A 144 -3.88 -9.95 -15.55
CA GLU A 144 -5.16 -10.33 -16.15
C GLU A 144 -5.83 -11.36 -15.26
N LEU A 145 -7.06 -11.09 -14.83
CA LEU A 145 -7.90 -11.97 -14.03
C LEU A 145 -8.88 -12.67 -14.95
N LEU A 146 -8.86 -14.00 -14.93
CA LEU A 146 -9.93 -14.85 -15.48
C LEU A 146 -11.04 -15.02 -14.44
N ASN A 147 -12.28 -15.11 -14.89
CA ASN A 147 -13.46 -15.15 -14.02
C ASN A 147 -13.58 -13.90 -13.13
N ALA A 148 -13.38 -12.72 -13.72
CA ALA A 148 -13.32 -11.45 -13.00
C ALA A 148 -14.55 -11.19 -12.11
N SER A 149 -15.73 -11.64 -12.53
CA SER A 149 -16.97 -11.59 -11.75
C SER A 149 -16.90 -12.29 -10.38
N THR A 150 -15.97 -13.22 -10.19
CA THR A 150 -15.75 -13.94 -8.94
C THR A 150 -14.57 -13.41 -8.14
N VAL A 151 -13.51 -12.94 -8.83
CA VAL A 151 -12.23 -12.56 -8.20
C VAL A 151 -12.15 -11.06 -7.91
N LEU A 152 -12.71 -10.22 -8.78
CA LEU A 152 -12.62 -8.78 -8.65
C LEU A 152 -13.66 -8.28 -7.62
N PRO A 153 -13.29 -7.44 -6.65
CA PRO A 153 -14.25 -6.81 -5.74
C PRO A 153 -15.38 -6.08 -6.50
N PRO A 154 -16.66 -6.17 -6.06
CA PRO A 154 -17.78 -5.55 -6.75
C PRO A 154 -17.60 -4.06 -7.05
N GLU A 155 -16.89 -3.34 -6.17
CA GLU A 155 -16.61 -1.91 -6.27
C GLU A 155 -15.68 -1.57 -7.44
N LEU A 156 -14.95 -2.54 -7.98
CA LEU A 156 -14.01 -2.40 -9.08
C LEU A 156 -14.56 -2.91 -10.43
N ARG A 157 -15.80 -3.42 -10.46
CA ARG A 157 -16.46 -3.94 -11.67
C ARG A 157 -17.21 -2.86 -12.48
N LEU A 158 -17.00 -1.58 -12.16
CA LEU A 158 -17.73 -0.43 -12.69
C LEU A 158 -17.36 -0.10 -14.15
#